data_AF-A0A2S8NTU3-F1
#
_entry.id   AF-A0A2S8NTU3-F1
#
_cell.length_a   1.000
_cell.length_b   1.000
_cell.length_c   1.000
_cell.angle_alpha   90.00
_cell.angle_beta   90.00
_cell.angle_gamma   90.00
#
_symmetry.space_group_name_H-M   'P 1'
#
loop_
_entity.id
_entity.type
_entity.pdbx_description
1 polymer ?
#
loop_
_entity_poly.entity_id
_entity_poly.type
_entity_poly.pdbx_seq_one_letter_code
_entity_poly.pdbx_strand_id
1 'polypeptide(L)' 'MSSVYEYDKDTLNMIKTTMYKIDGKTDYVVESDKDTGKQVKKTNYQDDGKTISVITEYDKNTGNIINSNK' A
#
# COMPACT_ATOMS: atom_id res chain seq x y z
N MET A 1 11.01 11.97 4.74
CA MET A 1 9.99 11.04 4.21
C MET A 1 9.28 11.76 3.08
N SER A 2 8.96 11.07 1.99
CA SER A 2 8.08 11.59 0.93
C SER A 2 7.03 10.56 0.56
N SER A 3 6.01 10.99 -0.17
CA SER A 3 4.85 10.16 -0.52
C SER A 3 4.36 10.49 -1.92
N VAL A 4 3.97 9.46 -2.67
CA VAL A 4 3.25 9.60 -3.94
C VAL A 4 1.88 8.94 -3.79
N TYR A 5 0.84 9.65 -4.25
CA TYR A 5 -0.54 9.21 -4.18
C TYR A 5 -1.09 9.06 -5.61
N GLU A 6 -1.74 7.94 -5.88
CA GLU A 6 -2.43 7.68 -7.13
C GLU A 6 -3.93 7.55 -6.84
N TYR A 7 -4.74 8.18 -7.69
CA TYR A 7 -6.19 8.25 -7.54
C TYR A 7 -6.86 7.62 -8.76
N ASP A 8 -7.94 6.89 -8.53
CA ASP A 8 -8.81 6.42 -9.61
C ASP A 8 -9.48 7.63 -10.27
N LYS A 9 -9.49 7.64 -11.60
CA LYS A 9 -9.95 8.80 -12.39
C LYS A 9 -11.47 9.03 -12.30
N ASP A 10 -12.25 7.99 -12.01
CA ASP A 10 -13.71 8.03 -12.11
C ASP A 10 -14.32 8.26 -10.72
N THR A 11 -13.81 7.56 -9.71
CA THR A 11 -14.28 7.64 -8.31
C THR A 11 -13.54 8.68 -7.49
N LEU A 12 -12.37 9.13 -7.94
CA LEU A 12 -11.41 9.97 -7.20
C LEU A 12 -10.93 9.34 -5.89
N ASN A 13 -11.18 8.05 -5.67
CA ASN A 13 -10.66 7.33 -4.53
C ASN A 13 -9.16 7.10 -4.71
N MET A 14 -8.42 7.21 -3.61
CA MET A 14 -7.00 6.88 -3.59
C MET A 14 -6.83 5.37 -3.75
N ILE A 15 -6.16 4.94 -4.81
CA ILE A 15 -5.97 3.52 -5.15
C ILE A 15 -4.58 3.01 -4.78
N LYS A 16 -3.60 3.92 -4.67
CA LYS A 16 -2.25 3.55 -4.28
C LYS A 16 -1.53 4.67 -3.57
N THR A 17 -0.76 4.29 -2.56
CA THR A 17 0.19 5.17 -1.88
C THR A 17 1.54 4.50 -1.85
N THR A 18 2.57 5.23 -2.28
CA THR A 18 3.96 4.80 -2.11
C THR A 18 4.65 5.75 -1.15
N MET A 19 5.19 5.20 -0.06
CA MET A 19 5.95 5.95 0.94
C MET A 19 7.43 5.69 0.75
N TYR A 20 8.23 6.76 0.86
CA TYR A 20 9.67 6.71 0.71
C TYR A 20 10.38 7.19 1.96
N LYS A 21 11.44 6.48 2.33
CA LYS A 21 12.42 6.85 3.35
C LYS A 21 13.15 8.14 2.94
N ILE A 22 13.89 8.74 3.87
CA ILE A 22 14.64 10.00 3.61
C ILE A 22 15.66 9.83 2.48
N ASP A 23 16.23 8.63 2.33
CA ASP A 23 17.17 8.29 1.25
C ASP A 23 16.50 7.98 -0.10
N GLY A 24 15.18 8.16 -0.21
CA GLY A 24 14.41 7.96 -1.44
C GLY A 24 14.04 6.51 -1.72
N LYS A 25 14.45 5.56 -0.88
CA LYS A 25 14.04 4.15 -1.01
C LYS A 25 12.60 3.96 -0.57
N THR A 26 11.91 3.01 -1.21
CA THR A 26 10.54 2.67 -0.83
C THR A 26 10.50 2.06 0.57
N ASP A 27 9.64 2.58 1.42
CA ASP A 27 9.37 2.05 2.75
C ASP A 27 8.23 1.03 2.68
N TYR A 28 7.08 1.46 2.15
CA TYR A 28 5.96 0.59 1.89
C TYR A 28 5.06 1.13 0.77
N VAL A 29 4.27 0.23 0.21
CA VAL A 29 3.20 0.53 -0.74
C VAL A 29 1.89 0.04 -0.15
N VAL A 30 0.85 0.87 -0.24
CA VAL A 30 -0.53 0.52 0.08
C VAL A 30 -1.33 0.55 -1.21
N GLU A 31 -2.12 -0.50 -1.43
CA GLU A 31 -3.11 -0.61 -2.51
C GLU A 31 -4.51 -0.62 -1.89
N SER A 32 -5.44 0.11 -2.50
CA SER A 32 -6.81 0.29 -2.02
C SER A 32 -7.83 -0.06 -3.10
N ASP A 33 -8.97 -0.57 -2.68
CA ASP A 33 -10.13 -0.80 -3.54
C ASP A 33 -10.65 0.53 -4.09
N LYS A 34 -10.80 0.62 -5.41
CA LYS A 34 -11.17 1.87 -6.08
C LYS A 34 -12.60 2.32 -5.78
N ASP A 35 -13.51 1.43 -5.42
CA ASP A 35 -14.92 1.79 -5.25
C ASP A 35 -15.18 2.25 -3.81
N THR A 36 -14.47 1.66 -2.85
CA THR A 36 -14.64 1.92 -1.41
C THR A 36 -13.53 2.75 -0.78
N GLY A 37 -12.38 2.88 -1.44
CA GLY A 37 -11.17 3.50 -0.90
C GLY A 37 -10.48 2.68 0.21
N LYS A 38 -11.00 1.50 0.54
CA LYS A 38 -10.47 0.67 1.63
C LYS A 38 -9.18 -0.01 1.20
N GLN A 39 -8.21 -0.02 2.10
CA GLN A 39 -6.97 -0.75 1.90
C GLN A 39 -7.25 -2.24 1.68
N VAL A 40 -6.67 -2.80 0.62
CA VAL A 40 -6.77 -4.23 0.28
C VAL A 40 -5.43 -4.93 0.39
N LYS A 41 -4.32 -4.18 0.30
CA LYS A 41 -2.99 -4.76 0.42
C LYS A 41 -1.97 -3.74 0.89
N LYS A 42 -1.00 -4.19 1.69
CA LYS A 42 0.18 -3.43 2.07
C LYS A 42 1.43 -4.28 1.86
N THR A 43 2.41 -3.72 1.16
CA THR A 43 3.73 -4.33 0.96
C THR A 43 4.76 -3.47 1.68
N ASN A 44 5.46 -4.02 2.66
CA ASN A 44 6.56 -3.35 3.34
C ASN A 44 7.88 -3.89 2.79
N TYR A 45 8.86 -3.01 2.63
CA TYR A 45 10.17 -3.35 2.09
C TYR A 45 11.26 -3.28 3.17
N GLN A 46 12.35 -3.99 2.93
CA GLN A 46 13.56 -3.90 3.76
C GLN A 46 14.30 -2.57 3.52
N ASP A 47 15.43 -2.39 4.18
CA ASP A 47 16.25 -1.16 4.07
C ASP A 47 16.89 -0.92 2.69
N ASP A 48 16.88 -1.92 1.81
CA ASP A 48 17.25 -1.75 0.41
C ASP A 48 16.13 -1.13 -0.45
N GLY A 49 14.91 -1.02 0.09
CA GLY A 49 13.72 -0.50 -0.58
C GLY A 49 13.23 -1.35 -1.75
N LYS A 50 13.69 -2.61 -1.85
CA LYS A 50 13.44 -3.51 -2.99
C LYS A 50 13.01 -4.90 -2.52
N THR A 51 13.69 -5.44 -1.53
CA THR A 51 13.36 -6.74 -0.96
C THR A 51 12.10 -6.60 -0.12
N ILE A 52 11.10 -7.42 -0.42
CA ILE A 52 9.86 -7.44 0.34
C ILE A 52 10.14 -8.01 1.74
N SER A 53 9.66 -7.31 2.76
CA SER A 53 9.74 -7.73 4.15
C SER A 53 8.49 -8.49 4.57
N VAL A 54 7.33 -7.97 4.19
CA VAL A 54 6.03 -8.58 4.45
C VAL A 54 4.97 -8.00 3.51
N ILE A 55 4.06 -8.85 3.07
CA ILE A 55 2.81 -8.48 2.43
C ILE A 55 1.68 -8.79 3.41
N THR A 56 0.72 -7.87 3.52
CA THR A 56 -0.51 -8.06 4.28
C THR A 56 -1.68 -7.78 3.37
N GLU A 57 -2.63 -8.70 3.32
CA GLU A 57 -3.86 -8.61 2.52
C GLU A 57 -5.06 -8.39 3.44
N TYR A 58 -5.99 -7.57 3.01
CA TYR A 58 -7.12 -7.12 3.80
C TYR A 58 -8.42 -7.40 3.06
N ASP A 59 -9.43 -7.81 3.79
CA ASP A 59 -10.77 -7.99 3.27
C ASP A 59 -11.35 -6.62 2.91
N LYS A 60 -11.73 -6.45 1.64
CA LYS A 60 -12.21 -5.18 1.11
C LYS A 60 -13.50 -4.68 1.75
N ASN A 61 -14.28 -5.54 2.38
CA ASN A 61 -15.56 -5.16 2.97
C ASN A 61 -15.40 -4.75 4.45
N THR A 62 -14.61 -5.53 5.20
CA THR A 62 -14.45 -5.39 6.65
C THR A 62 -13.18 -4.62 7.04
N GLY A 63 -12.17 -4.56 6.17
CA GLY A 63 -10.84 -4.01 6.47
C GLY A 63 -9.98 -4.92 7.35
N ASN A 64 -10.44 -6.12 7.65
CA ASN A 64 -9.71 -7.09 8.47
C ASN A 64 -8.59 -7.75 7.69
N ILE A 65 -7.50 -8.11 8.37
CA ILE A 65 -6.41 -8.87 7.76
C ILE A 65 -6.92 -10.27 7.39
N ILE A 66 -6.79 -10.64 6.12
CA ILE A 66 -7.04 -11.99 5.63
C ILE A 66 -5.77 -12.82 5.74
N ASN A 67 -4.64 -12.24 5.36
CA ASN A 67 -3.38 -12.94 5.26
C ASN A 67 -2.20 -11.99 5.51
N SER A 68 -1.11 -12.54 6.04
CA SER A 68 0.17 -11.84 6.06
C SER A 68 1.31 -12.83 5.88
N ASN A 69 2.15 -12.59 4.88
CA ASN A 69 3.25 -13.47 4.51
C ASN A 69 4.51 -12.67 4.15
N LYS A 70 5.66 -13.34 4.26
CA LYS A 70 6.99 -12.82 3.93
C LYS A 70 7.54 -13.53 2.71
#